data_AF-A0A352Q1B3-F1
#
_entry.id   AF-A0A352Q1B3-F1
#
_cell.length_a   1.000
_cell.length_b   1.000
_cell.length_c   1.000
_cell.angle_alpha   90.00
_cell.angle_beta   90.00
_cell.angle_gamma   90.00
#
_symmetry.space_group_name_H-M   'P 1'
#
loop_
_entity.id
_entity.type
_entity.pdbx_description
1 polymer ?
#
loop_
_entity_poly.entity_id
_entity_poly.type
_entity_poly.pdbx_seq_one_letter_code
_entity_poly.pdbx_strand_id
1 'polypeptide(L)'
;KDPLRIATDLAMLDNLSNGRVIVGLGRGLGRVEYDGFGVDMGTSRDLFNEAAPMILNALETGVMTEHHGDFFDQAEVDLRPAPFKSFKDRTYIVSMSPD
;
A
#
# COMPACT_ATOMS: atom_id res chain seq x y z
N LYS A 1 -8.32 -2.73 0.04
CA LYS A 1 -7.93 -2.43 1.45
C LYS A 1 -7.53 -0.97 1.52
N ASP A 2 -7.75 -0.33 2.66
CA ASP A 2 -7.40 1.08 2.88
C ASP A 2 -5.86 1.33 2.79
N PRO A 3 -5.39 2.17 1.85
CA PRO A 3 -3.99 2.52 1.68
C PRO A 3 -3.35 3.15 2.93
N LEU A 4 -4.06 4.04 3.63
CA LEU A 4 -3.54 4.71 4.82
C LEU A 4 -3.26 3.70 5.93
N ARG A 5 -4.18 2.75 6.12
CA ARG A 5 -4.01 1.69 7.11
C ARG A 5 -2.80 0.82 6.79
N ILE A 6 -2.62 0.42 5.53
CA ILE A 6 -1.49 -0.39 5.10
C ILE A 6 -0.17 0.36 5.32
N ALA A 7 -0.09 1.63 4.91
CA ALA A 7 1.13 2.42 5.06
C ALA A 7 1.49 2.61 6.55
N THR A 8 0.50 2.86 7.41
CA THR A 8 0.68 2.99 8.85
C THR A 8 1.16 1.69 9.50
N ASP A 9 0.56 0.55 9.15
CA ASP A 9 0.94 -0.76 9.68
C ASP A 9 2.37 -1.16 9.24
N LEU A 10 2.77 -0.82 8.01
CA LEU A 10 4.13 -1.03 7.51
C LEU A 10 5.14 -0.12 8.21
N ALA A 11 4.81 1.15 8.43
CA ALA A 11 5.67 2.07 9.17
C ALA A 11 5.84 1.63 10.64
N MET A 12 4.76 1.18 11.29
CA MET A 12 4.81 0.55 12.61
C MET A 12 5.75 -0.65 12.63
N LEU A 13 5.59 -1.58 11.69
CA LEU A 13 6.42 -2.78 11.62
C LEU A 13 7.90 -2.45 11.35
N ASP A 14 8.18 -1.46 10.50
CA ASP A 14 9.55 -1.03 10.20
C ASP A 14 10.22 -0.46 11.45
N ASN A 15 9.50 0.35 12.23
CA ASN A 15 9.97 0.84 13.53
C ASN A 15 10.23 -0.29 14.53
N LEU A 16 9.27 -1.21 14.70
CA LEU A 16 9.44 -2.34 15.63
C LEU A 16 10.58 -3.29 15.23
N SER A 17 10.87 -3.36 13.93
CA SER A 17 11.91 -4.23 13.40
C SER A 17 13.29 -3.57 13.30
N ASN A 18 13.42 -2.28 13.64
CA ASN A 18 14.63 -1.48 13.39
C ASN A 18 15.03 -1.44 11.90
N GLY A 19 14.07 -1.21 11.00
CA GLY A 19 14.37 -1.02 9.59
C GLY A 19 14.64 -2.32 8.80
N ARG A 20 14.11 -3.46 9.26
CA ARG A 20 14.32 -4.77 8.62
C ARG A 20 13.16 -5.19 7.72
N VAL A 21 12.09 -4.41 7.64
CA VAL A 21 10.94 -4.74 6.78
C VAL A 21 11.36 -4.63 5.31
N ILE A 22 10.88 -5.60 4.54
CA ILE A 22 10.86 -5.60 3.08
C ILE A 22 9.37 -5.61 2.67
N VAL A 23 8.98 -4.68 1.81
CA VAL A 23 7.61 -4.53 1.35
C VAL A 23 7.44 -5.28 0.03
N GLY A 24 6.54 -6.26 0.03
CA GLY A 24 6.05 -6.93 -1.18
C GLY A 24 4.63 -6.50 -1.48
N LEU A 25 4.40 -5.90 -2.65
CA LEU A 25 3.07 -5.54 -3.13
C LEU A 25 2.67 -6.47 -4.28
N GLY A 26 1.41 -6.87 -4.29
CA GLY A 26 0.84 -7.66 -5.38
C GLY A 26 -0.68 -7.49 -5.44
N ARG A 27 -1.22 -7.72 -6.64
CA ARG A 27 -2.66 -7.56 -6.93
C ARG A 27 -3.53 -8.70 -6.35
N GLY A 28 -2.97 -9.72 -5.72
CA GLY A 28 -3.73 -10.92 -5.31
C GLY A 28 -4.00 -11.86 -6.50
N LEU A 29 -4.26 -13.14 -6.21
CA LEU A 29 -4.17 -14.20 -7.21
C LEU A 29 -5.51 -14.91 -7.48
N GLY A 30 -6.37 -15.07 -6.47
CA GLY A 30 -7.53 -15.96 -6.58
C GLY A 30 -8.87 -15.29 -6.30
N ARG A 31 -9.90 -15.61 -7.10
CA ARG A 31 -11.28 -15.17 -6.87
C ARG A 31 -11.80 -15.49 -5.46
N VAL A 32 -11.40 -16.63 -4.89
CA VAL A 32 -11.75 -17.05 -3.52
C VAL A 32 -11.26 -16.05 -2.47
N GLU A 33 -10.10 -15.43 -2.68
CA GLU A 33 -9.56 -14.41 -1.76
C GLU A 33 -10.42 -13.13 -1.84
N TYR A 34 -10.81 -12.73 -3.05
CA TYR A 34 -11.65 -11.57 -3.32
C TYR A 34 -13.07 -11.71 -2.77
N ASP A 35 -13.70 -12.86 -2.98
CA ASP A 35 -15.04 -13.17 -2.48
C ASP A 35 -15.08 -13.07 -0.94
N GLY A 36 -14.03 -13.53 -0.26
CA GLY A 36 -13.90 -13.45 1.20
C GLY A 36 -13.79 -12.02 1.75
N PHE A 37 -13.34 -11.06 0.94
CA PHE A 37 -13.28 -9.63 1.29
C PHE A 37 -14.46 -8.83 0.72
N GLY A 38 -15.36 -9.45 -0.05
CA GLY A 38 -16.47 -8.77 -0.70
C GLY A 38 -16.02 -7.75 -1.75
N VAL A 39 -14.85 -7.94 -2.37
CA VAL A 39 -14.29 -7.05 -3.38
C VAL A 39 -14.47 -7.68 -4.75
N ASP A 40 -14.92 -6.91 -5.73
CA ASP A 40 -14.96 -7.39 -7.11
C ASP A 40 -13.54 -7.60 -7.66
N MET A 41 -13.24 -8.82 -8.08
CA MET A 41 -11.97 -9.14 -8.72
C MET A 41 -11.77 -8.33 -10.01
N GLY A 42 -12.84 -7.92 -10.69
CA GLY A 42 -12.79 -7.10 -11.90
C GLY A 42 -12.11 -5.74 -11.68
N THR A 43 -12.25 -5.15 -10.50
CA THR A 43 -11.64 -3.85 -10.15
C THR A 43 -10.26 -3.98 -9.52
N SER A 44 -9.76 -5.21 -9.33
CA SER A 44 -8.47 -5.47 -8.67
C SER A 44 -7.29 -4.72 -9.27
N ARG A 45 -7.26 -4.58 -10.60
CA ARG A 45 -6.18 -3.91 -11.33
C ARG A 45 -6.18 -2.43 -11.01
N ASP A 46 -7.32 -1.77 -11.17
CA ASP A 46 -7.41 -0.34 -11.00
C ASP A 46 -7.24 0.04 -9.52
N LEU A 47 -7.81 -0.76 -8.60
CA LEU A 47 -7.55 -0.67 -7.17
C LEU A 47 -6.06 -0.73 -6.82
N PHE A 48 -5.32 -1.67 -7.42
CA PHE A 48 -3.89 -1.81 -7.16
C PHE A 48 -3.09 -0.63 -7.73
N ASN A 49 -3.41 -0.21 -8.95
CA ASN A 49 -2.77 0.90 -9.63
C ASN A 49 -2.98 2.23 -8.90
N GLU A 50 -4.13 2.41 -8.23
CA GLU A 50 -4.39 3.58 -7.39
C GLU A 50 -3.72 3.46 -6.02
N ALA A 51 -3.90 2.33 -5.32
CA ALA A 51 -3.44 2.18 -3.94
C ALA A 51 -1.91 2.07 -3.81
N ALA A 52 -1.23 1.38 -4.72
CA ALA A 52 0.21 1.12 -4.58
C ALA A 52 1.05 2.41 -4.59
N PRO A 53 0.85 3.36 -5.52
CA PRO A 53 1.54 4.64 -5.47
C PRO A 53 1.26 5.45 -4.20
N MET A 54 0.01 5.46 -3.71
CA MET A 54 -0.36 6.14 -2.46
C MET A 54 0.44 5.57 -1.28
N ILE A 55 0.49 4.25 -1.13
CA ILE A 55 1.23 3.57 -0.06
C ILE A 55 2.73 3.88 -0.18
N LEU A 56 3.31 3.74 -1.37
CA LEU A 56 4.74 3.92 -1.56
C LEU A 56 5.19 5.36 -1.34
N ASN A 57 4.39 6.34 -1.79
CA ASN A 57 4.65 7.74 -1.51
C ASN A 57 4.62 8.01 -0.01
N ALA A 58 3.56 7.55 0.67
CA ALA A 58 3.40 7.76 2.10
C ALA A 58 4.53 7.12 2.93
N LEU A 59 5.01 5.94 2.54
CA LEU A 59 6.14 5.28 3.18
C LEU A 59 7.49 5.98 2.96
N GLU A 60 7.64 6.74 1.89
CA GLU A 60 8.86 7.49 1.60
C GLU A 60 8.84 8.89 2.24
N THR A 61 7.69 9.57 2.20
CA THR A 61 7.54 10.94 2.72
C THR A 61 7.18 10.98 4.20
N GLY A 62 6.60 9.90 4.73
CA GLY A 62 5.98 9.86 6.05
C GLY A 62 4.63 10.57 6.13
N VAL A 63 4.04 10.94 4.99
CA VAL A 63 2.76 11.64 4.91
C VAL A 63 1.91 10.98 3.83
N MET A 64 0.69 10.59 4.17
CA MET A 64 -0.32 10.27 3.17
C MET A 64 -0.85 11.60 2.64
N THR A 65 -0.47 11.97 1.42
CA THR A 65 -0.93 13.20 0.78
C THR A 65 -2.42 13.11 0.47
N GLU A 66 -3.08 14.27 0.37
CA GLU A 66 -4.45 14.32 -0.13
C GLU A 66 -4.56 13.62 -1.50
N HIS A 67 -5.61 12.81 -1.68
CA HIS A 67 -5.86 12.08 -2.91
C HIS A 67 -7.37 11.94 -3.14
N HIS A 68 -7.80 12.23 -4.36
CA HIS A 68 -9.19 12.16 -4.82
C HIS A 68 -9.23 11.30 -6.08
N GLY A 69 -9.48 10.00 -5.93
CA GLY A 69 -9.49 9.04 -7.03
C GLY A 69 -10.80 8.26 -7.14
N ASP A 70 -10.80 7.25 -8.02
CA ASP A 70 -11.98 6.45 -8.31
C ASP A 70 -12.32 5.49 -7.16
N PHE A 71 -11.30 5.02 -6.44
CA PHE A 71 -11.45 4.07 -5.33
C PHE A 71 -11.20 4.68 -3.96
N PHE A 72 -10.41 5.75 -3.85
CA PHE A 72 -10.05 6.36 -2.57
C PHE A 72 -10.23 7.87 -2.57
N ASP A 73 -10.91 8.38 -1.54
CA ASP A 73 -10.95 9.79 -1.17
C ASP A 73 -10.27 9.90 0.20
N GLN A 74 -9.05 10.46 0.19
CA GLN A 74 -8.14 10.45 1.32
C GLN A 74 -7.67 11.86 1.61
N ALA A 75 -7.97 12.34 2.83
CA ALA A 75 -7.41 13.59 3.33
C ALA A 75 -5.91 13.46 3.66
N GLU A 76 -5.18 14.56 3.61
CA GLU A 76 -3.78 14.59 4.03
C GLU A 76 -3.62 14.22 5.51
N VAL A 77 -2.69 13.32 5.82
CA VAL A 77 -2.41 12.89 7.19
C VAL A 77 -0.98 12.37 7.38
N ASP A 78 -0.34 12.73 8.49
CA ASP A 78 0.95 12.17 8.89
C ASP A 78 0.84 10.67 9.22
N LEU A 79 1.82 9.89 8.78
CA LEU A 79 1.98 8.53 9.27
C LEU A 79 2.52 8.57 10.69
N ARG A 80 1.87 7.82 11.58
CA ARG A 80 2.26 7.72 12.99
C ARG A 80 2.41 6.26 13.39
N PRO A 81 3.63 5.79 13.70
CA PRO A 81 4.91 6.50 13.65
C PRO A 81 5.32 6.82 12.20
N ALA A 82 6.21 7.79 12.05
CA ALA A 82 6.84 8.03 10.76
C ALA A 82 7.70 6.81 10.35
N PRO A 83 7.87 6.55 9.04
CA PRO A 83 8.77 5.53 8.53
C PRO A 83 10.17 5.60 9.15
N PHE A 84 10.74 4.45 9.53
CA PHE A 84 12.02 4.39 10.23
C PHE A 84 13.20 4.81 9.34
N LYS A 85 13.16 4.41 8.06
CA LYS A 85 14.08 4.85 6.98
C LYS A 85 13.42 4.61 5.62
N SER A 86 14.01 5.18 4.56
CA SER A 86 13.54 4.99 3.18
C SER A 86 13.29 3.52 2.83
N PHE A 87 12.21 3.26 2.09
CA PHE A 87 11.87 1.94 1.56
C PHE A 87 12.46 1.68 0.17
N LYS A 88 13.24 2.63 -0.35
CA LYS A 88 14.07 2.43 -1.53
C LYS A 88 14.96 1.20 -1.34
N ASP A 89 15.06 0.38 -2.39
CA ASP A 89 15.78 -0.90 -2.40
C ASP A 89 15.24 -1.97 -1.43
N ARG A 90 14.08 -1.73 -0.80
CA ARG A 90 13.36 -2.67 0.09
C ARG A 90 11.90 -2.87 -0.31
N THR A 91 11.56 -2.50 -1.55
CA THR A 91 10.23 -2.59 -2.11
C THR A 91 10.25 -3.45 -3.36
N TYR A 92 9.36 -4.43 -3.42
CA TYR A 92 9.20 -5.33 -4.55
C TYR A 92 7.73 -5.37 -4.95
N ILE A 93 7.48 -5.27 -6.25
CA ILE A 93 6.14 -5.44 -6.82
C ILE A 93 6.14 -6.73 -7.62
N VAL A 94 5.26 -7.67 -7.25
CA VAL A 94 5.06 -8.90 -8.00
C VAL A 94 4.07 -8.61 -9.12
N SER A 95 4.55 -8.63 -10.36
CA SER A 95 3.69 -8.56 -11.53
C SER A 95 3.57 -9.92 -12.21
N MET A 96 2.33 -10.31 -12.50
CA MET A 96 1.96 -11.51 -13.27
C MET A 96 1.32 -11.11 -14.62
N SER A 97 1.32 -9.80 -14.95
CA SER A 97 0.81 -9.24 -16.20
C SER A 97 1.82 -8.25 -16.79
N PRO A 98 1.78 -7.97 -18.11
CA PRO A 98 2.73 -7.06 -18.75
C PRO A 98 2.66 -5.61 -18.26
N ASP A 99 1.54 -5.23 -17.65
CA ASP A 99 1.25 -3.91 -17.08
C ASP A 99 1.45 -3.92 -15.56
#